data_AF-A0A7C4WLB9-F1
#
_entry.id   AF-A0A7C4WLB9-F1
#
_cell.length_a   1.000
_cell.length_b   1.000
_cell.length_c   1.000
_cell.angle_alpha   90.00
_cell.angle_beta   90.00
_cell.angle_gamma   90.00
#
_symmetry.space_group_name_H-M   'P 1'
#
loop_
_entity.id
_entity.type
_entity.pdbx_description
1 polymer ?
#
loop_
_entity_poly.entity_id
_entity_poly.type
_entity_poly.pdbx_seq_one_letter_code
_entity_poly.pdbx_strand_id
1 'polypeptide(L)'
;MMLTYRERFRRHMAFKDVDRPPFYEFLGFWVETVNRWRAEGLPAGVDVYDYFNFDKREMVPIDYGPIPRFIPRTLEEDAKYRVEVNDMGIKMKILKTSASMPTFLDFPVKCRRDWERMKERYDPKDLRGILKRGVQSLRNTIERRIES
;
A
#
# COMPACT_ATOMS: atom_id res chain seq x y z
N MET A 1 31.05 -2.02 9.69
CA MET A 1 30.84 -1.84 8.24
C MET A 1 29.42 -1.35 8.04
N MET A 2 29.20 -0.29 7.25
CA MET A 2 27.85 0.22 6.99
C MET A 2 27.10 -0.74 6.08
N LEU A 3 25.88 -1.16 6.47
CA LEU A 3 25.05 -2.06 5.67
C LEU A 3 24.15 -1.27 4.72
N THR A 4 23.82 -1.85 3.56
CA THR A 4 22.75 -1.31 2.70
C THR A 4 21.38 -1.53 3.36
N TYR A 5 20.36 -0.78 2.94
CA TYR A 5 18.98 -0.91 3.46
C TYR A 5 18.46 -2.35 3.38
N ARG A 6 18.67 -3.00 2.22
CA ARG A 6 18.23 -4.38 1.99
C ARG A 6 19.00 -5.38 2.85
N GLU A 7 20.32 -5.23 2.96
CA GLU A 7 21.14 -6.15 3.75
C GLU A 7 20.79 -6.05 5.23
N ARG A 8 20.64 -4.82 5.75
CA ARG A 8 20.20 -4.56 7.12
C ARG A 8 18.86 -5.22 7.41
N PHE A 9 17.85 -5.00 6.55
CA PHE A 9 16.53 -5.62 6.71
C PHE A 9 16.61 -7.15 6.72
N ARG A 10 17.32 -7.76 5.75
CA ARG A 10 17.44 -9.23 5.67
C ARG A 10 18.15 -9.84 6.87
N ARG A 11 19.21 -9.21 7.36
CA ARG A 11 19.92 -9.67 8.58
C ARG A 11 19.06 -9.54 9.81
N HIS A 12 18.39 -8.39 9.97
CA HIS A 12 17.50 -8.15 11.10
C HIS A 12 16.37 -9.20 11.16
N MET A 13 15.72 -9.48 10.02
CA MET A 13 14.69 -10.52 9.93
C MET A 13 15.22 -11.95 10.14
N ALA A 14 16.53 -12.16 10.00
CA ALA A 14 17.21 -13.42 10.25
C ALA A 14 17.89 -13.48 11.63
N PHE A 15 17.62 -12.52 12.52
CA PHE A 15 18.21 -12.41 13.86
C PHE A 15 19.74 -12.40 13.86
N LYS A 16 20.35 -11.76 12.87
CA LYS A 16 21.80 -11.55 12.77
C LYS A 16 22.17 -10.14 13.18
N ASP A 17 23.44 -9.93 13.49
CA ASP A 17 23.98 -8.61 13.82
C ASP A 17 23.81 -7.60 12.68
N VAL A 18 23.45 -6.37 13.05
CA VAL A 18 23.24 -5.23 12.16
C VAL A 18 23.95 -3.99 12.72
N ASP A 19 24.28 -3.04 11.83
CA ASP A 19 24.89 -1.76 12.20
C ASP A 19 23.92 -0.84 12.98
N ARG A 20 22.63 -0.91 12.67
CA ARG A 20 21.51 -0.36 13.45
C ARG A 20 20.21 -1.10 13.11
N PRO A 21 19.14 -0.99 13.93
CA PRO A 21 17.83 -1.51 13.56
C PRO A 21 17.31 -0.88 12.24
N PRO A 22 16.58 -1.64 11.41
CA PRO A 22 15.81 -1.06 10.31
C PRO A 22 14.81 -0.03 10.83
N PHE A 23 14.75 1.12 10.17
CA PHE A 23 13.85 2.23 10.53
C PHE A 23 13.12 2.71 9.28
N TYR A 24 11.87 2.30 9.09
CA TYR A 24 11.04 2.72 7.97
C TYR A 24 9.55 2.71 8.36
N GLU A 25 8.76 3.58 7.72
CA GLU A 25 7.30 3.59 7.87
C GLU A 25 6.66 2.59 6.88
N PHE A 26 5.90 1.63 7.41
CA PHE A 26 5.33 0.52 6.64
C PHE A 26 4.04 0.90 5.88
N LEU A 27 3.21 1.76 6.45
CA LEU A 27 1.91 2.13 5.87
C LEU A 27 1.99 3.41 5.02
N GLY A 28 3.10 4.14 5.14
CA GLY A 28 3.26 5.47 4.58
C GLY A 28 2.58 6.54 5.43
N PHE A 29 2.50 7.74 4.88
CA PHE A 29 1.93 8.91 5.56
C PHE A 29 0.66 9.37 4.85
N TRP A 30 -0.36 9.76 5.61
CA TRP A 30 -1.50 10.46 5.05
C TRP A 30 -1.06 11.78 4.41
N VAL A 31 -1.68 12.13 3.29
CA VAL A 31 -1.36 13.35 2.54
C VAL A 31 -1.53 14.58 3.44
N GLU A 32 -2.56 14.59 4.28
CA GLU A 32 -2.83 15.65 5.25
C GLU A 32 -1.71 15.79 6.29
N THR A 33 -1.14 14.69 6.76
CA THR A 33 0.01 14.72 7.68
C THR A 33 1.22 15.34 7.00
N VAL A 34 1.51 14.94 5.76
CA VAL A 34 2.63 15.51 4.99
C VAL A 34 2.40 17.00 4.73
N ASN A 35 1.18 17.39 4.35
CA ASN A 35 0.81 18.79 4.11
C ASN A 35 0.97 19.63 5.38
N ARG A 36 0.56 19.10 6.54
CA ARG A 36 0.76 19.77 7.82
C ARG A 36 2.25 19.96 8.13
N TRP A 37 3.07 18.92 7.95
CA TRP A 37 4.52 19.05 8.15
C TRP A 37 5.15 20.09 7.24
N ARG A 38 4.70 20.26 5.98
CA ARG A 38 5.16 21.36 5.11
C ARG A 38 4.85 22.73 5.70
N ALA A 39 3.65 22.91 6.25
CA ALA A 39 3.27 24.14 6.92
C ALA A 39 4.06 24.38 8.22
N GLU A 40 4.52 23.31 8.88
CA GLU A 40 5.30 23.35 10.13
C GLU A 40 6.82 23.46 9.91
N GLY A 41 7.31 23.43 8.66
CA GLY A 41 8.73 23.67 8.35
C GLY A 41 9.44 22.59 7.53
N LEU A 42 8.76 21.52 7.11
CA LEU A 42 9.32 20.56 6.15
C LEU A 42 9.55 21.26 4.80
N PRO A 43 10.80 21.40 4.30
CA PRO A 43 11.09 22.19 3.11
C PRO A 43 10.38 21.65 1.87
N ALA A 44 9.81 22.50 1.03
CA ALA A 44 9.09 22.07 -0.18
C ALA A 44 9.97 21.22 -1.13
N GLY A 45 9.36 20.22 -1.78
CA GLY A 45 10.06 19.34 -2.73
C GLY A 45 10.96 18.26 -2.12
N VAL A 46 11.29 18.35 -0.83
CA VAL A 46 12.06 17.30 -0.14
C VAL A 46 11.19 16.07 0.13
N ASP A 47 11.71 14.87 -0.11
CA ASP A 47 11.01 13.63 0.23
C ASP A 47 11.01 13.38 1.74
N VAL A 48 9.89 12.89 2.28
CA VAL A 48 9.72 12.65 3.73
C VAL A 48 10.68 11.57 4.23
N TYR A 49 10.93 10.53 3.41
CA TYR A 49 11.84 9.45 3.77
C TYR A 49 13.27 9.96 3.85
N ASP A 50 13.69 10.79 2.89
CA ASP A 50 15.02 11.40 2.90
C ASP A 50 15.19 12.39 4.07
N TYR A 51 14.19 13.23 4.36
CA TYR A 51 14.26 14.23 5.43
C TYR A 51 14.46 13.62 6.83
N PHE A 52 13.73 12.55 7.14
CA PHE A 52 13.81 11.85 8.42
C PHE A 52 14.82 10.70 8.42
N ASN A 53 15.56 10.52 7.32
CA ASN A 53 16.58 9.46 7.16
C ASN A 53 16.01 8.05 7.39
N PHE A 54 14.81 7.79 6.87
CA PHE A 54 14.19 6.46 6.87
C PHE A 54 14.92 5.53 5.88
N ASP A 55 15.01 4.26 6.24
CA ASP A 55 15.45 3.20 5.34
C ASP A 55 14.50 3.09 4.15
N LYS A 56 15.08 3.04 2.94
CA LYS A 56 14.30 2.93 1.70
C LYS A 56 13.81 1.50 1.52
N ARG A 57 12.58 1.39 1.00
CA ARG A 57 11.99 0.11 0.57
C ARG A 57 11.46 0.23 -0.85
N GLU A 58 11.54 -0.87 -1.57
CA GLU A 58 10.93 -0.99 -2.89
C GLU A 58 9.65 -1.82 -2.77
N MET A 59 8.58 -1.37 -3.42
CA MET A 59 7.34 -2.13 -3.54
C MET A 59 7.25 -2.72 -4.94
N VAL A 60 7.06 -4.04 -5.01
CA VAL A 60 6.72 -4.69 -6.27
C VAL A 60 5.23 -4.42 -6.54
N PRO A 61 4.84 -3.88 -7.70
CA PRO A 61 3.47 -3.53 -8.03
C PRO A 61 2.67 -4.80 -8.38
N ILE A 62 2.45 -5.64 -7.37
CA ILE A 62 1.62 -6.83 -7.44
C ILE A 62 0.21 -6.43 -7.03
N ASP A 63 -0.78 -6.83 -7.83
CA ASP A 63 -2.17 -6.64 -7.49
C ASP A 63 -2.66 -7.81 -6.62
N TYR A 64 -2.99 -7.52 -5.35
CA TYR A 64 -3.50 -8.47 -4.37
C TYR A 64 -5.04 -8.47 -4.24
N GLY A 65 -5.74 -7.71 -5.07
CA GLY A 65 -7.20 -7.62 -5.03
C GLY A 65 -7.90 -8.73 -5.82
N PRO A 66 -9.23 -8.80 -5.75
CA PRO A 66 -10.01 -9.75 -6.54
C PRO A 66 -9.95 -9.37 -8.03
N ILE A 67 -9.66 -10.34 -8.88
CA ILE A 67 -9.60 -10.16 -10.34
C ILE A 67 -10.63 -11.05 -11.02
N PRO A 68 -11.59 -10.51 -11.79
CA PRO A 68 -11.81 -9.09 -12.04
C PRO A 68 -12.27 -8.34 -10.78
N ARG A 69 -12.09 -7.02 -10.78
CA ARG A 69 -12.56 -6.12 -9.70
C ARG A 69 -14.08 -6.06 -9.66
N PHE A 70 -14.62 -5.66 -8.51
CA PHE A 70 -16.01 -5.21 -8.44
C PHE A 70 -16.12 -3.83 -9.08
N ILE A 71 -17.26 -3.51 -9.68
CA ILE A 71 -17.52 -2.17 -10.23
C ILE A 71 -17.81 -1.23 -9.06
N PRO A 72 -16.96 -0.21 -8.82
CA PRO A 72 -17.21 0.75 -7.75
C PRO A 72 -18.48 1.54 -8.02
N ARG A 73 -19.22 1.86 -6.96
CA ARG A 73 -20.43 2.69 -7.08
C ARG A 73 -20.72 3.44 -5.78
N THR A 74 -21.14 4.68 -5.92
CA THR A 74 -21.73 5.45 -4.82
C THR A 74 -23.16 5.00 -4.60
N LEU A 75 -23.53 4.77 -3.34
CA LEU A 75 -24.89 4.42 -2.94
C LEU A 75 -25.61 5.64 -2.40
N GLU A 76 -24.93 6.43 -1.56
CA GLU A 76 -25.48 7.64 -0.93
C GLU A 76 -24.35 8.65 -0.74
N GLU A 77 -24.66 9.93 -0.82
CA GLU A 77 -23.68 11.00 -0.64
C GLU A 77 -24.35 12.24 -0.04
N ASP A 78 -23.74 12.78 1.02
CA ASP A 78 -24.15 14.03 1.66
C ASP A 78 -22.96 15.01 1.72
N ALA A 79 -23.11 16.16 2.40
CA ALA A 79 -22.05 17.17 2.48
C ALA A 79 -20.75 16.65 3.16
N LYS A 80 -20.86 15.69 4.07
CA LYS A 80 -19.77 15.19 4.93
C LYS A 80 -19.32 13.79 4.56
N TYR A 81 -20.23 12.91 4.14
CA TYR A 81 -19.98 11.50 3.93
C TYR A 81 -20.35 11.02 2.53
N ARG A 82 -19.72 9.92 2.13
CA ARG A 82 -20.12 9.11 0.98
C ARG A 82 -20.18 7.65 1.38
N VAL A 83 -21.30 6.99 1.09
CA VAL A 83 -21.44 5.54 1.20
C VAL A 83 -21.22 4.94 -0.17
N GLU A 84 -20.25 4.05 -0.30
CA GLU A 84 -19.87 3.44 -1.57
C GLU A 84 -19.63 1.94 -1.44
N VAL A 85 -19.65 1.24 -2.57
CA VAL A 85 -19.04 -0.08 -2.73
C VAL A 85 -17.75 0.12 -3.50
N ASN A 86 -16.62 -0.31 -2.93
CA ASN A 86 -15.31 -0.16 -3.55
C ASN A 86 -15.02 -1.27 -4.58
N ASP A 87 -13.82 -1.23 -5.16
CA ASP A 87 -13.33 -2.18 -6.15
C ASP A 87 -13.07 -3.60 -5.62
N MET A 88 -13.05 -3.77 -4.30
CA MET A 88 -13.03 -5.07 -3.59
C MET A 88 -14.44 -5.58 -3.25
N GLY A 89 -15.50 -4.83 -3.59
CA GLY A 89 -16.89 -5.18 -3.31
C GLY A 89 -17.33 -4.90 -1.86
N ILE A 90 -16.52 -4.16 -1.10
CA ILE A 90 -16.80 -3.80 0.30
C ILE A 90 -17.66 -2.54 0.32
N LYS A 91 -18.76 -2.58 1.07
CA LYS A 91 -19.59 -1.40 1.34
C LYS A 91 -19.00 -0.62 2.51
N MET A 92 -18.74 0.66 2.32
CA MET A 92 -18.12 1.50 3.35
C MET A 92 -18.65 2.93 3.33
N LYS A 93 -18.60 3.59 4.48
CA LYS A 93 -18.89 5.02 4.66
C LYS A 93 -17.58 5.77 4.85
N ILE A 94 -17.32 6.71 3.95
CA ILE A 94 -16.08 7.48 3.87
C ILE A 94 -16.37 8.93 4.27
N LEU A 95 -15.51 9.50 5.10
CA LEU A 95 -15.51 10.92 5.42
C LEU A 95 -14.80 11.70 4.31
N LYS A 96 -15.42 12.77 3.80
CA LYS A 96 -14.88 13.54 2.67
C LYS A 96 -13.73 14.48 3.05
N THR A 97 -13.67 14.90 4.31
CA THR A 97 -12.89 16.07 4.73
C THR A 97 -11.52 15.76 5.29
N SER A 98 -11.25 14.51 5.65
CA SER A 98 -9.98 14.13 6.25
C SER A 98 -9.71 12.65 6.09
N ALA A 99 -8.45 12.31 5.96
CA ALA A 99 -7.93 10.97 6.18
C ALA A 99 -8.43 10.39 7.51
N SER A 100 -9.35 9.45 7.40
CA SER A 100 -9.81 8.62 8.50
C SER A 100 -10.06 7.22 7.97
N MET A 101 -9.91 6.22 8.84
CA MET A 101 -10.36 4.88 8.52
C MET A 101 -11.85 4.92 8.14
N PRO A 102 -12.26 4.37 6.99
CA PRO A 102 -13.67 4.30 6.63
C PRO A 102 -14.44 3.42 7.62
N THR A 103 -15.74 3.68 7.76
CA THR A 103 -16.62 2.76 8.48
C THR A 103 -17.05 1.65 7.53
N PHE A 104 -16.63 0.42 7.81
CA PHE A 104 -17.07 -0.74 7.05
C PHE A 104 -18.51 -1.09 7.40
N LEU A 105 -19.38 -1.15 6.38
CA LEU A 105 -20.81 -1.40 6.53
C LEU A 105 -21.19 -2.82 6.12
N ASP A 106 -20.54 -3.36 5.08
CA ASP A 106 -20.82 -4.70 4.60
C ASP A 106 -19.64 -5.29 3.81
N PHE A 107 -19.51 -6.62 3.82
CA PHE A 107 -18.45 -7.34 3.13
C PHE A 107 -19.03 -8.36 2.14
N PRO A 108 -18.32 -8.64 1.02
CA PRO A 108 -18.78 -9.59 0.01
C PRO A 108 -18.73 -11.06 0.47
N VAL A 109 -17.99 -11.37 1.55
CA VAL A 109 -17.85 -12.73 2.08
C VAL A 109 -18.38 -12.78 3.51
N LYS A 110 -19.51 -13.45 3.72
CA LYS A 110 -20.16 -13.60 5.05
C LYS A 110 -20.31 -15.06 5.46
N CYS A 111 -20.29 -15.96 4.47
CA CYS A 111 -20.38 -17.39 4.69
C CYS A 111 -19.50 -18.16 3.69
N ARG A 112 -19.43 -19.48 3.87
CA ARG A 112 -18.65 -20.37 3.02
C ARG A 112 -19.05 -20.28 1.54
N ARG A 113 -20.35 -20.18 1.25
CA ARG A 113 -20.85 -20.06 -0.12
C ARG A 113 -20.35 -18.79 -0.80
N ASP A 114 -20.27 -17.68 -0.08
CA ASP A 114 -19.76 -16.42 -0.61
C ASP A 114 -18.26 -16.51 -0.87
N TRP A 115 -17.53 -17.22 0.01
CA TRP A 115 -16.11 -17.51 -0.18
C TRP A 115 -15.86 -18.31 -1.45
N GLU A 116 -16.61 -19.38 -1.72
CA GLU A 116 -16.40 -20.18 -2.94
C GLU A 116 -16.59 -19.32 -4.21
N ARG A 117 -17.53 -18.37 -4.21
CA ARG A 117 -17.70 -17.40 -5.31
C ARG A 117 -16.56 -16.39 -5.39
N MET A 118 -16.06 -15.90 -4.24
CA MET A 118 -14.96 -14.95 -4.20
C MET A 118 -13.64 -15.59 -4.65
N LYS A 119 -13.42 -16.85 -4.28
CA LYS A 119 -12.20 -17.62 -4.58
C LYS A 119 -11.90 -17.67 -6.07
N GLU A 120 -12.92 -17.70 -6.93
CA GLU A 120 -12.76 -17.66 -8.40
C GLU A 120 -12.02 -16.40 -8.88
N ARG A 121 -12.01 -15.32 -8.08
CA ARG A 121 -11.31 -14.07 -8.38
C ARG A 121 -9.85 -14.03 -7.94
N TYR A 122 -9.34 -15.12 -7.36
CA TYR A 122 -7.99 -15.23 -6.82
C TYR A 122 -7.22 -16.39 -7.45
N ASP A 123 -7.00 -16.30 -8.78
CA ASP A 123 -6.11 -17.23 -9.49
C ASP A 123 -4.67 -16.67 -9.51
N PRO A 124 -3.70 -17.31 -8.84
CA PRO A 124 -2.30 -16.88 -8.87
C PRO A 124 -1.64 -16.96 -10.25
N LYS A 125 -2.26 -17.66 -11.21
CA LYS A 125 -1.79 -17.72 -12.60
C LYS A 125 -2.37 -16.63 -13.49
N ASP A 126 -3.32 -15.84 -12.98
CA ASP A 126 -3.88 -14.73 -13.71
C ASP A 126 -2.85 -13.59 -13.82
N LEU A 127 -2.29 -13.43 -15.01
CA LEU A 127 -1.24 -12.45 -15.29
C LEU A 127 -1.70 -11.00 -15.11
N ARG A 128 -3.02 -10.73 -15.07
CA ARG A 128 -3.56 -9.40 -14.72
C ARG A 128 -3.14 -8.97 -13.32
N GLY A 129 -2.93 -9.93 -12.41
CA GLY A 129 -2.43 -9.68 -11.06
C GLY A 129 -0.94 -9.37 -10.98
N ILE A 130 -0.19 -9.72 -12.03
CA ILE A 130 1.27 -9.70 -12.06
C ILE A 130 1.81 -8.48 -12.84
N LEU A 131 0.98 -7.78 -13.63
CA LEU A 131 1.47 -6.84 -14.63
C LEU A 131 0.64 -5.55 -14.77
N LYS A 132 1.22 -4.43 -14.32
CA LYS A 132 1.16 -3.15 -15.07
C LYS A 132 2.53 -2.67 -15.57
N ARG A 133 3.64 -3.23 -15.10
CA ARG A 133 4.98 -3.07 -15.68
C ARG A 133 5.64 -4.43 -15.75
N GLY A 134 6.17 -4.78 -16.92
CA GLY A 134 6.83 -6.06 -17.21
C GLY A 134 7.66 -6.58 -16.04
N VAL A 135 7.51 -7.85 -15.67
CA VAL A 135 8.38 -8.54 -14.67
C VAL A 135 9.87 -8.29 -14.96
N GLN A 136 10.23 -8.15 -16.24
CA GLN A 136 11.57 -7.80 -16.71
C GLN A 136 12.00 -6.35 -16.37
N SER A 137 11.07 -5.38 -16.46
CA SER A 137 11.31 -3.98 -16.10
C SER A 137 11.46 -3.82 -14.58
N LEU A 138 10.74 -4.63 -13.80
CA LEU A 138 10.85 -4.66 -12.34
C LEU A 138 12.22 -5.16 -11.88
N ARG A 139 12.72 -6.26 -12.45
CA ARG A 139 14.04 -6.81 -12.10
C ARG A 139 15.16 -5.78 -12.31
N ASN A 140 15.19 -5.14 -13.47
CA ASN A 140 16.19 -4.12 -13.80
C ASN A 140 16.07 -2.83 -12.94
N THR A 141 14.86 -2.48 -12.50
CA THR A 141 14.63 -1.29 -11.66
C THR A 141 15.01 -1.56 -10.19
N ILE A 142 14.69 -2.75 -9.70
CA ILE A 142 14.99 -3.21 -8.33
C ILE A 142 16.51 -3.36 -8.15
N GLU A 143 17.21 -3.97 -9.12
CA GLU A 143 18.66 -4.15 -9.02
C GLU A 143 19.42 -2.81 -9.04
N ARG A 144 18.98 -1.81 -9.85
CA ARG A 144 19.66 -0.50 -9.93
C ARG A 144 19.43 0.44 -8.73
N ARG A 145 18.32 0.31 -8.01
CA ARG A 145 17.95 1.22 -6.89
C ARG A 145 18.35 0.71 -5.51
N ILE A 146 18.66 -0.58 -5.39
CA ILE A 146 18.99 -1.24 -4.12
C ILE A 146 20.49 -1.19 -3.81
N GLU A 147 21.32 -0.99 -4.84
CA GLU A 147 22.78 -0.94 -4.72
C GLU A 147 23.36 0.47 -4.49
N SER A 148 22.54 1.52 -4.59
CA SER A 148 22.87 2.92 -4.24
C SER A 148 22.28 3.32 -2.90
#